data_AF-A0AAN5CN20-F1
#
_entry.id   AF-A0AAN5CN20-F1
#
_cell.length_a   1.000
_cell.length_b   1.000
_cell.length_c   1.000
_cell.angle_alpha   90.00
_cell.angle_beta   90.00
_cell.angle_gamma   90.00
#
_symmetry.space_group_name_H-M   'P 1'
#
loop_
_entity.id
_entity.type
_entity.pdbx_description
1 polymer ?
#
loop_
_entity_poly.entity_id
_entity_poly.type
_entity_poly.pdbx_seq_one_letter_code
_entity_poly.pdbx_strand_id
1 'polypeptide(L)'
;RTLVERAQSFAGEYRRLSSIEKMAKYAVSTPLTRIAAKEGASQFSTDFLMGGIDATGAHLIHILQCGKQTPVDTMVIGANSSFPAHRLRSNYHKSMAMQEGLKL
;
A
#
# COMPACT_ATOMS: atom_id res chain seq x y z
N ARG A 1 -4.07 5.23 25.66
CA ARG A 1 -2.93 5.25 24.72
C ARG A 1 -3.21 6.30 23.66
N THR A 2 -2.31 7.25 23.46
CA THR A 2 -2.42 8.33 22.47
C THR A 2 -2.26 7.76 21.04
N LEU A 3 -2.67 8.53 20.01
CA LEU A 3 -2.55 8.12 18.60
C LEU A 3 -1.08 7.89 18.20
N VAL A 4 -0.17 8.65 18.81
CA VAL A 4 1.29 8.55 18.64
C VAL A 4 1.83 7.24 19.23
N GLU A 5 1.40 6.84 20.42
CA GLU A 5 1.80 5.56 21.03
C GLU A 5 1.29 4.36 20.23
N ARG A 6 0.10 4.48 19.62
CA ARG A 6 -0.42 3.45 18.70
C ARG A 6 0.43 3.38 17.42
N ALA A 7 0.73 4.53 16.80
CA ALA A 7 1.60 4.59 15.62
C ALA A 7 3.01 4.03 15.87
N GLN A 8 3.60 4.29 17.04
CA GLN A 8 4.91 3.74 17.42
C GLN A 8 4.86 2.23 17.70
N SER A 9 3.81 1.74 18.35
CA SER A 9 3.58 0.29 18.53
C SER A 9 3.41 -0.41 17.19
N PHE A 10 2.74 0.24 16.23
CA PHE A 10 2.66 -0.26 14.85
C PHE A 10 4.05 -0.30 14.21
N ALA A 11 4.81 0.79 14.22
CA ALA A 11 6.15 0.81 13.61
C ALA A 11 7.10 -0.28 14.18
N GLY A 12 7.03 -0.55 15.48
CA GLY A 12 7.79 -1.63 16.14
C GLY A 12 7.37 -3.03 15.71
N GLU A 13 6.07 -3.27 15.51
CA GLU A 13 5.56 -4.55 14.98
C GLU A 13 5.87 -4.71 13.49
N TYR A 14 5.75 -3.65 12.69
CA TYR A 14 6.16 -3.65 11.27
C TYR A 14 7.63 -4.04 11.11
N ARG A 15 8.53 -3.56 11.97
CA ARG A 15 9.95 -3.98 11.97
C ARG A 15 10.13 -5.48 12.25
N ARG A 16 9.25 -6.10 13.03
CA ARG A 16 9.28 -7.56 13.29
C ARG A 16 8.72 -8.37 12.12
N LEU A 17 7.82 -7.77 11.34
CA LEU A 17 7.27 -8.39 10.14
C LEU A 17 8.32 -8.30 9.04
N SER A 18 9.18 -9.32 8.97
CA SER A 18 10.30 -9.44 8.02
C SER A 18 9.90 -9.55 6.54
N SER A 19 8.62 -9.35 6.20
CA SER A 19 8.08 -9.51 4.86
C SER A 19 6.97 -8.49 4.59
N ILE A 20 7.00 -7.90 3.39
CA ILE A 20 6.02 -6.88 2.97
C ILE A 20 4.61 -7.46 2.93
N GLU A 21 4.44 -8.72 2.54
CA GLU A 21 3.13 -9.39 2.56
C GLU A 21 2.56 -9.50 3.98
N LYS A 22 3.42 -9.79 4.97
CA LYS A 22 2.98 -9.85 6.38
C LYS A 22 2.61 -8.47 6.89
N MET A 23 3.36 -7.43 6.50
CA MET A 23 3.03 -6.04 6.80
C MET A 23 1.69 -5.62 6.16
N ALA A 24 1.42 -6.01 4.92
CA ALA A 24 0.15 -5.71 4.24
C ALA A 24 -1.03 -6.40 4.93
N LYS A 25 -0.89 -7.67 5.31
CA LYS A 25 -1.91 -8.40 6.11
C LYS A 25 -2.14 -7.72 7.45
N TYR A 26 -1.06 -7.30 8.09
CA TYR A 26 -1.14 -6.60 9.35
C TYR A 26 -1.86 -5.25 9.19
N ALA A 27 -1.53 -4.43 8.18
CA ALA A 27 -2.20 -3.16 7.88
C ALA A 27 -3.74 -3.30 7.80
N VAL A 28 -4.23 -4.36 7.17
CA VAL A 28 -5.67 -4.69 7.08
C VAL A 28 -6.26 -5.13 8.42
N SER A 29 -5.47 -5.75 9.29
CA SER A 29 -5.91 -6.19 10.63
C SER A 29 -5.82 -5.11 11.71
N THR A 30 -5.07 -4.02 11.45
CA THR A 30 -4.87 -2.93 12.40
C THR A 30 -6.04 -1.94 12.47
N PRO A 31 -6.17 -1.20 13.58
CA PRO A 31 -7.12 -0.10 13.74
C PRO A 31 -7.17 0.92 12.62
N LEU A 32 -6.17 1.11 11.74
CA LEU A 32 -6.27 2.13 10.68
C LEU A 32 -7.39 1.81 9.67
N THR A 33 -7.52 0.56 9.25
CA THR A 33 -8.62 0.08 8.40
C THR A 33 -9.88 -0.20 9.21
N ARG A 34 -9.76 -0.61 10.47
CA ARG A 34 -10.92 -0.82 11.37
C ARG A 34 -11.54 0.46 11.92
N ILE A 35 -10.80 1.55 12.11
CA ILE A 35 -11.32 2.86 12.55
C ILE A 35 -12.14 3.47 11.41
N ALA A 36 -11.67 3.36 10.16
CA ALA A 36 -12.47 3.67 8.98
C ALA A 36 -13.79 2.87 8.94
N ALA A 37 -13.76 1.59 9.31
CA ALA A 37 -14.96 0.73 9.31
C ALA A 37 -15.88 0.88 10.54
N LYS A 38 -15.35 1.25 11.71
CA LYS A 38 -16.06 1.20 13.01
C LYS A 38 -16.67 2.54 13.44
N GLU A 39 -16.18 3.66 12.93
CA GLU A 39 -16.69 5.01 13.26
C GLU A 39 -17.96 5.40 12.48
N GLY A 40 -18.63 4.47 11.77
CA GLY A 40 -19.72 4.84 10.85
C GLY A 40 -19.24 5.74 9.71
N ALA A 41 -17.93 5.85 9.51
CA ALA A 41 -17.30 6.63 8.47
C ALA A 41 -17.41 5.88 7.15
N SER A 42 -18.58 5.94 6.54
CA SER A 42 -18.76 5.82 5.08
C SER A 42 -17.86 6.77 4.27
N GLN A 43 -17.09 7.63 4.94
CA GLN A 43 -16.25 8.68 4.40
C GLN A 43 -14.76 8.32 4.29
N PHE A 44 -14.29 7.22 4.91
CA PHE A 44 -12.90 6.76 4.74
C PHE A 44 -12.85 5.55 3.79
N SER A 45 -13.25 5.79 2.52
CA SER A 45 -13.09 4.85 1.41
C SER A 45 -11.68 4.95 0.82
N THR A 46 -10.67 4.58 1.62
CA THR A 46 -9.28 4.75 1.23
C THR A 46 -8.68 3.42 0.80
N ASP A 47 -8.34 3.34 -0.49
CA ASP A 47 -7.41 2.35 -1.01
C ASP A 47 -5.98 2.76 -0.66
N PHE A 48 -5.11 1.78 -0.39
CA PHE A 48 -3.70 2.01 -0.07
C PHE A 48 -2.78 1.32 -1.07
N LEU A 49 -1.64 1.95 -1.34
CA LEU A 49 -0.50 1.29 -1.97
C LEU A 49 0.58 1.08 -0.90
N MET A 50 1.02 -0.15 -0.74
CA MET A 50 2.14 -0.51 0.12
C MET A 50 3.31 -0.95 -0.75
N GLY A 51 4.39 -0.17 -0.73
CA GLY A 51 5.65 -0.50 -1.39
C GLY A 51 6.73 -0.80 -0.35
N GLY A 52 7.62 -1.73 -0.67
CA GLY A 52 8.80 -2.01 0.16
C GLY A 52 9.71 -3.07 -0.42
N ILE A 53 10.84 -3.30 0.23
CA ILE A 53 11.82 -4.32 -0.14
C ILE A 53 12.00 -5.23 1.07
N ASP A 54 11.90 -6.54 0.87
CA ASP A 54 12.24 -7.55 1.86
C ASP A 54 13.28 -8.53 1.31
N ALA A 55 13.57 -9.61 2.05
CA ALA A 55 14.58 -10.61 1.65
C ALA A 55 14.28 -11.31 0.31
N THR A 56 13.04 -11.26 -0.17
CA THR A 56 12.61 -11.86 -1.43
C THR A 56 12.62 -10.88 -2.60
N GLY A 57 12.82 -9.58 -2.34
CA GLY A 57 12.91 -8.54 -3.36
C GLY A 57 11.98 -7.37 -3.10
N ALA A 58 11.71 -6.60 -4.16
CA ALA A 58 10.81 -5.46 -4.12
C ALA A 58 9.35 -5.91 -4.30
N HIS A 59 8.45 -5.28 -3.55
CA HIS A 59 7.02 -5.58 -3.53
C HIS A 59 6.21 -4.30 -3.65
N LEU A 60 5.10 -4.40 -4.38
CA LEU A 60 4.06 -3.40 -4.40
C LEU A 60 2.71 -4.12 -4.26
N ILE A 61 1.93 -3.72 -3.26
CA ILE A 61 0.65 -4.34 -2.91
C ILE A 61 -0.42 -3.25 -2.89
N HIS A 62 -1.48 -3.45 -3.69
CA HIS A 62 -2.70 -2.65 -3.62
C HIS A 62 -3.64 -3.26 -2.59
N ILE A 63 -3.98 -2.46 -1.58
CA ILE A 63 -4.88 -2.82 -0.49
C ILE A 63 -6.19 -2.06 -0.71
N LEU A 64 -7.21 -2.78 -1.14
CA LEU A 64 -8.54 -2.25 -1.37
C LEU A 64 -9.22 -1.90 -0.04
N GLN A 65 -10.19 -0.98 -0.08
CA GLN A 65 -11.03 -0.64 1.07
C GLN A 65 -11.66 -1.87 1.77
N CYS A 66 -12.01 -2.92 1.02
CA CYS A 66 -12.56 -4.15 1.58
C CYS A 66 -11.50 -5.04 2.30
N GLY A 67 -10.25 -4.59 2.38
CA GLY A 67 -9.13 -5.34 2.94
C GLY A 67 -8.52 -6.37 1.98
N LYS A 68 -9.04 -6.49 0.75
CA LYS A 68 -8.45 -7.36 -0.27
C LYS A 68 -7.09 -6.81 -0.70
N GLN A 69 -6.09 -7.68 -0.68
CA GLN A 69 -4.72 -7.36 -1.05
C GLN A 69 -4.41 -7.98 -2.42
N THR A 70 -3.86 -7.18 -3.33
CA THR A 70 -3.50 -7.62 -4.68
C THR A 70 -2.05 -7.19 -4.95
N PRO A 71 -1.11 -8.14 -5.12
CA PRO A 71 0.23 -7.82 -5.62
C PRO A 71 0.13 -7.24 -7.03
N VAL A 72 0.87 -6.18 -7.30
CA VAL A 72 0.85 -5.46 -8.58
C VAL A 72 2.27 -5.03 -8.93
N ASP A 73 2.62 -5.06 -10.23
CA ASP A 73 3.90 -4.50 -10.67
C ASP A 73 3.83 -2.95 -10.72
N THR A 74 2.66 -2.41 -11.08
CA THR A 74 2.36 -0.98 -11.11
C THR A 74 0.88 -0.73 -10.79
N MET A 75 0.56 0.42 -10.19
CA MET A 75 -0.82 0.84 -9.94
C MET A 75 -0.91 2.36 -9.77
N VAL A 76 -2.01 2.94 -10.25
CA VAL A 76 -2.40 4.32 -9.96
C VAL A 76 -3.75 4.27 -9.25
N ILE A 77 -3.85 4.93 -8.10
CA ILE A 77 -5.09 5.04 -7.31
C ILE A 77 -5.53 6.50 -7.22
N GLY A 78 -6.82 6.74 -6.98
CA GLY A 78 -7.39 8.08 -6.78
C GLY A 78 -8.17 8.63 -7.99
N ALA A 79 -8.69 9.85 -7.83
CA ALA A 79 -9.44 10.54 -8.87
C ALA A 79 -8.56 10.85 -10.09
N ASN A 80 -9.14 10.80 -11.29
CA ASN A 80 -8.43 11.03 -12.57
C ASN A 80 -7.26 10.06 -12.84
N SER A 81 -7.26 8.89 -12.21
CA SER A 81 -6.22 7.87 -12.38
C SER A 81 -6.23 7.16 -13.74
N SER A 82 -7.30 7.27 -14.54
CA SER A 82 -7.44 6.56 -15.82
C SER A 82 -6.33 6.89 -16.81
N PHE A 83 -6.04 8.17 -17.04
CA PHE A 83 -5.00 8.60 -17.97
C PHE A 83 -3.57 8.28 -17.47
N PRO A 84 -3.19 8.60 -16.21
CA PRO A 84 -1.89 8.18 -15.68
C PRO A 84 -1.73 6.65 -15.64
N ALA A 85 -2.79 5.90 -15.32
CA ALA A 85 -2.75 4.44 -15.33
C ALA A 85 -2.50 3.89 -16.74
N HIS A 86 -3.13 4.48 -17.76
CA HIS A 86 -2.87 4.11 -19.15
C HIS A 86 -1.40 4.40 -19.52
N ARG A 87 -0.90 5.61 -19.25
CA ARG A 87 0.49 5.98 -19.52
C ARG A 87 1.48 5.06 -18.81
N LEU A 88 1.25 4.75 -17.54
CA LEU A 88 2.09 3.86 -16.76
C LEU A 88 2.11 2.45 -17.36
N ARG A 89 0.94 1.89 -17.71
CA ARG A 89 0.84 0.56 -18.33
C ARG A 89 1.49 0.47 -19.71
N SER A 90 1.41 1.52 -20.52
CA SER A 90 1.99 1.52 -21.87
C SER A 90 3.51 1.64 -21.89
N ASN A 91 4.12 2.23 -20.85
CA ASN A 91 5.55 2.55 -20.87
C ASN A 91 6.35 1.75 -19.84
N TYR A 92 5.73 1.19 -18.80
CA TYR A 92 6.43 0.40 -17.80
C TYR A 92 6.92 -0.95 -18.34
N HIS A 93 8.14 -1.33 -17.96
CA HIS A 93 8.68 -2.69 -18.10
C HIS A 93 9.64 -3.01 -16.94
N LYS A 94 9.74 -4.28 -16.55
CA LYS A 94 10.51 -4.71 -15.35
C LYS A 94 12.01 -4.43 -15.44
N SER A 95 12.55 -4.35 -16.64
CA SER A 95 13.97 -4.06 -16.90
C SER A 95 14.32 -2.58 -16.94
N MET A 96 13.35 -1.70 -16.65
CA MET A 96 13.54 -0.25 -16.69
C MET A 96 14.57 0.20 -15.65
N ALA A 97 15.46 1.13 -16.05
CA ALA A 97 16.41 1.70 -15.12
C ALA A 97 15.69 2.54 -14.06
N MET A 98 16.24 2.61 -12.84
CA MET A 98 15.61 3.36 -11.75
C MET A 98 15.30 4.83 -12.12
N GLN A 99 16.20 5.49 -12.85
CA GLN A 99 15.99 6.88 -13.29
C GLN A 99 14.88 7.01 -14.33
N GLU A 100 14.70 6.01 -15.20
CA GLU A 100 13.61 5.98 -16.18
C GLU A 100 12.28 5.76 -15.47
N GLY A 101 12.25 4.85 -14.49
CA GLY A 101 11.07 4.58 -13.66
C GLY A 101 10.62 5.78 -12.83
N LEU A 102 11.54 6.61 -12.35
CA LEU A 102 11.22 7.86 -11.63
C LEU A 102 10.71 8.98 -12.54
N LYS A 103 11.09 8.96 -13.83
CA LYS A 103 10.66 9.96 -14.82
C LYS A 103 9.29 9.66 -15.42
N LEU A 104 8.90 8.38 -15.43
CA LEU A 104 7.62 7.91 -15.95
C LEU A 104 6.46 8.38 -15.06
#